data_AF-A0A5C6BS48-F1
#
_entry.id   AF-A0A5C6BS48-F1
#
_cell.length_a   1.000
_cell.length_b   1.000
_cell.length_c   1.000
_cell.angle_alpha   90.00
_cell.angle_beta   90.00
_cell.angle_gamma   90.00
#
_symmetry.space_group_name_H-M   'P 1'
#
loop_
_entity.id
_entity.type
_entity.pdbx_description
1 polymer ?
#
loop_
_entity_poly.entity_id
_entity_poly.type
_entity_poly.pdbx_seq_one_letter_code
_entity_poly.pdbx_strand_id
1 'polypeptide(L)'
;MTGLPAAKPACAVCDLSHPIDQPHDVESSTYKLGFWLEHDRWPTWKDAIAHCDVRTRIAAELDLRRRGLWPMGKWEAERTPRERSSAGTNLLSGLATIGPAPLGVPEGSDR
;
A
#
# COMPACT_ATOMS: atom_id res chain seq x y z
N MET A 1 -18.67 -4.51 -41.60
CA MET A 1 -17.76 -4.96 -40.53
C MET A 1 -17.25 -3.71 -39.83
N THR A 2 -17.87 -3.31 -38.71
CA THR A 2 -17.39 -2.16 -37.96
C THR A 2 -16.20 -2.62 -37.13
N GLY A 3 -14.99 -2.24 -37.54
CA GLY A 3 -13.77 -2.55 -36.78
C GLY A 3 -13.80 -1.84 -35.43
N LEU A 4 -13.44 -2.57 -34.37
CA LEU A 4 -13.19 -1.97 -33.06
C LEU A 4 -12.12 -0.88 -33.22
N PRO A 5 -12.26 0.28 -32.57
CA PRO A 5 -11.22 1.31 -32.62
C PRO A 5 -9.91 0.72 -32.11
N ALA A 6 -8.80 1.09 -32.74
CA ALA A 6 -7.47 0.73 -32.27
C ALA A 6 -7.33 1.13 -30.79
N ALA A 7 -6.94 0.17 -29.94
CA ALA A 7 -6.70 0.46 -28.54
C ALA A 7 -5.62 1.54 -28.43
N LYS A 8 -5.86 2.55 -27.59
CA LYS A 8 -4.86 3.58 -27.29
C LYS A 8 -3.62 2.91 -26.68
N PRO A 9 -2.41 3.45 -26.90
CA PRO A 9 -1.22 2.91 -26.24
C PRO A 9 -1.40 2.96 -24.72
N ALA A 10 -1.33 1.80 -24.08
CA ALA A 10 -1.31 1.66 -22.63
C ALA A 10 0.12 1.81 -22.12
N CYS A 11 0.27 2.33 -20.89
CA CYS A 11 1.54 2.35 -20.21
C CYS A 11 2.02 0.93 -19.92
N ALA A 12 3.27 0.60 -20.25
CA ALA A 12 3.84 -0.73 -19.99
C ALA A 12 3.97 -1.09 -18.50
N VAL A 13 3.93 -0.09 -17.61
CA VAL A 13 4.12 -0.27 -16.16
C VAL A 13 2.80 -0.51 -15.43
N CYS A 14 1.77 0.27 -15.76
CA CYS A 14 0.47 0.21 -15.08
C CYS A 14 -0.66 -0.36 -15.95
N ASP A 15 -0.41 -0.67 -17.23
CA ASP A 15 -1.41 -1.15 -18.19
C ASP A 15 -2.64 -0.22 -18.32
N LEU A 16 -2.44 1.08 -18.06
CA LEU A 16 -3.46 2.12 -18.17
C LEU A 16 -3.03 3.18 -19.17
N SER A 17 -4.01 3.80 -19.83
CA SER A 17 -3.78 4.95 -20.71
C SER A 17 -3.68 6.23 -19.87
N HIS A 18 -2.49 6.79 -19.75
CA HIS A 18 -2.27 8.11 -19.15
C HIS A 18 -1.23 8.92 -19.94
N PRO A 19 -1.30 10.27 -19.90
CA PRO A 19 -0.25 11.15 -20.38
C PRO A 19 1.11 10.89 -19.72
N ILE A 20 2.20 11.18 -20.45
CA ILE A 20 3.58 10.94 -19.96
C ILE A 20 3.96 11.85 -18.77
N ASP A 21 3.30 12.99 -18.64
CA ASP A 21 3.45 13.95 -17.54
C ASP A 21 2.58 13.58 -16.32
N GLN A 22 1.83 12.48 -16.39
CA GLN A 22 1.13 11.92 -15.25
C GLN A 22 1.91 10.75 -14.67
N PRO A 23 1.97 10.62 -13.33
CA PRO A 23 2.65 9.50 -12.70
C PRO A 23 1.93 8.17 -12.96
N HIS A 24 2.62 7.05 -12.73
CA HIS A 24 1.98 5.74 -12.73
C HIS A 24 0.88 5.69 -11.68
N ASP A 25 -0.21 4.99 -12.01
CA ASP A 25 -1.33 4.82 -11.09
C ASP A 25 -0.99 3.79 -10.00
N VAL A 26 -0.92 4.23 -8.74
CA VAL A 26 -0.67 3.32 -7.60
C VAL A 26 -1.79 2.30 -7.43
N GLU A 27 -2.99 2.56 -7.96
CA GLU A 27 -4.14 1.66 -7.85
C GLU A 27 -4.13 0.56 -8.91
N SER A 28 -3.31 0.70 -9.96
CA SER A 28 -3.17 -0.31 -11.00
C SER A 28 -2.68 -1.64 -10.42
N SER A 29 -3.40 -2.73 -10.70
CA SER A 29 -3.00 -4.07 -10.30
C SER A 29 -1.65 -4.46 -10.89
N THR A 30 -1.39 -4.09 -12.15
CA THR A 30 -0.11 -4.37 -12.83
C THR A 30 1.05 -3.68 -12.12
N TYR A 31 0.89 -2.39 -11.81
CA TYR A 31 1.92 -1.65 -11.08
C TYR A 31 2.13 -2.19 -9.66
N LYS A 32 1.04 -2.44 -8.92
CA LYS A 32 1.10 -2.99 -7.55
C LYS A 32 1.83 -4.34 -7.50
N LEU A 33 1.51 -5.25 -8.43
CA LEU A 33 2.13 -6.57 -8.49
C LEU A 33 3.61 -6.47 -8.91
N GLY A 34 3.92 -5.67 -9.94
CA GLY A 34 5.30 -5.45 -10.37
C GLY A 34 6.17 -4.89 -9.25
N PHE A 35 5.67 -3.87 -8.54
CA PHE A 35 6.36 -3.27 -7.41
C PHE A 35 6.54 -4.23 -6.23
N TRP A 36 5.51 -5.03 -5.91
CA TRP A 36 5.61 -6.02 -4.84
C TRP A 36 6.65 -7.09 -5.13
N LEU A 37 6.72 -7.58 -6.38
CA LEU A 37 7.72 -8.56 -6.79
C LEU A 37 9.15 -8.03 -6.64
N GLU A 38 9.36 -6.73 -6.82
CA GLU A 38 10.68 -6.09 -6.73
C GLU A 38 11.06 -5.68 -5.29
N HIS A 39 10.09 -5.24 -4.49
CA HIS A 39 10.35 -4.57 -3.22
C HIS A 39 9.78 -5.26 -1.98
N ASP A 40 9.05 -6.37 -2.16
CA ASP A 40 8.37 -7.14 -1.09
C ASP A 40 7.46 -6.28 -0.20
N ARG A 41 6.88 -5.23 -0.78
CA ARG A 41 5.90 -4.36 -0.14
C ARG A 41 4.99 -3.76 -1.20
N TRP A 42 3.87 -3.22 -0.77
CA TRP A 42 2.99 -2.51 -1.69
C TRP A 42 3.47 -1.07 -1.92
N PRO A 43 3.27 -0.52 -3.14
CA PRO A 43 3.74 0.81 -3.49
C PRO A 43 2.85 1.91 -2.90
N THR A 44 3.46 3.02 -2.50
CA THR A 44 2.76 4.24 -2.12
C THR A 44 2.67 5.19 -3.32
N TRP A 45 1.82 6.23 -3.26
CA TRP A 45 1.87 7.29 -4.26
C TRP A 45 3.23 7.99 -4.28
N LYS A 46 3.91 8.06 -3.13
CA LYS A 46 5.28 8.58 -3.05
C LYS A 46 6.25 7.76 -3.90
N ASP A 47 6.09 6.43 -3.94
CA ASP A 47 6.88 5.55 -4.81
C ASP A 47 6.53 5.75 -6.28
N ALA A 48 5.23 5.84 -6.58
CA ALA A 48 4.73 6.01 -7.95
C ALA A 48 5.22 7.32 -8.60
N ILE A 49 5.42 8.38 -7.82
CA ILE A 49 5.94 9.65 -8.31
C ILE A 49 7.47 9.79 -8.17
N ALA A 50 8.17 8.85 -7.54
CA ALA A 50 9.58 9.03 -7.16
C ALA A 50 10.51 9.30 -8.35
N HIS A 51 10.19 8.71 -9.50
CA HIS A 51 10.95 8.83 -10.75
C HIS A 51 10.55 10.05 -11.59
N CYS A 52 9.49 10.78 -11.22
CA CYS A 52 9.03 11.95 -11.97
C CYS A 52 9.94 13.17 -11.73
N ASP A 53 9.92 14.13 -12.66
CA ASP A 53 10.60 15.40 -12.48
C ASP A 53 10.03 16.20 -11.29
N VAL A 54 10.78 17.20 -10.81
CA VAL A 54 10.41 17.98 -9.63
C VAL A 54 9.03 18.64 -9.76
N ARG A 55 8.68 19.17 -10.93
CA ARG A 55 7.40 19.87 -11.11
C ARG A 55 6.25 18.89 -11.07
N THR A 56 6.38 17.76 -11.76
CA THR A 56 5.37 16.70 -11.77
C THR A 56 5.17 16.12 -10.36
N ARG A 57 6.26 15.87 -9.62
CA ARG A 57 6.18 15.40 -8.22
C ARG A 57 5.41 16.37 -7.33
N ILE A 58 5.74 17.66 -7.38
CA ILE A 58 5.06 18.68 -6.57
C ILE A 58 3.58 18.78 -6.94
N ALA A 59 3.26 18.82 -8.24
CA ALA A 59 1.88 18.91 -8.70
C ALA A 59 1.05 17.69 -8.29
N ALA A 60 1.59 16.48 -8.47
CA ALA A 60 0.95 15.24 -8.10
C ALA A 60 0.75 15.12 -6.57
N GLU A 61 1.79 15.42 -5.78
CA GLU A 61 1.68 15.39 -4.32
C GLU A 61 0.61 16.37 -3.81
N LEU A 62 0.59 17.60 -4.33
CA LEU A 62 -0.43 18.59 -3.97
C LEU A 62 -1.84 18.10 -4.32
N ASP A 63 -2.02 17.47 -5.49
CA ASP A 63 -3.30 16.91 -5.89
C ASP A 63 -3.76 15.77 -4.98
N LEU A 64 -2.87 14.82 -4.71
CA LEU A 64 -3.15 13.68 -3.85
C LEU A 64 -3.45 14.10 -2.42
N ARG A 65 -2.73 15.11 -1.89
CA ARG A 65 -3.03 15.71 -0.58
C ARG A 65 -4.42 16.33 -0.54
N ARG A 66 -4.81 17.10 -1.56
CA ARG A 66 -6.16 17.67 -1.65
C ARG A 66 -7.25 16.59 -1.66
N ARG A 67 -6.95 15.44 -2.24
CA ARG A 67 -7.87 14.28 -2.33
C ARG A 67 -7.83 13.38 -1.10
N GLY A 68 -6.95 13.63 -0.12
CA GLY A 68 -6.76 12.76 1.04
C GLY A 68 -6.12 11.41 0.71
N LEU A 69 -5.43 11.30 -0.43
CA LEU A 69 -4.78 10.09 -0.94
C LEU A 69 -3.26 10.14 -0.78
N TRP A 70 -2.74 11.02 0.06
CA TRP A 70 -1.30 11.12 0.30
C TRP A 70 -0.92 10.56 1.67
N PRO A 71 0.18 9.78 1.81
CA PRO A 71 1.05 9.27 0.75
C PRO A 71 0.57 7.96 0.13
N MET A 72 -0.54 7.39 0.63
CA MET A 72 -0.98 6.03 0.34
C MET A 72 -2.16 5.97 -0.64
N GLY A 73 -2.28 4.85 -1.35
CA GLY A 73 -3.44 4.55 -2.18
C GLY A 73 -4.72 4.32 -1.37
N LYS A 74 -5.87 4.26 -2.06
CA LYS A 74 -7.17 3.93 -1.47
C LYS A 74 -7.15 2.56 -0.80
N TRP A 75 -6.45 1.60 -1.41
CA TRP A 75 -6.36 0.23 -0.92
C TRP A 75 -5.76 0.13 0.50
N GLU A 76 -4.98 1.13 0.97
CA GLU A 76 -4.35 1.08 2.29
C GLU A 76 -5.27 1.54 3.41
N ALA A 77 -6.15 2.50 3.13
CA ALA A 77 -7.20 2.91 4.05
C ALA A 77 -8.16 1.76 4.39
N GLU A 78 -8.26 0.78 3.49
CA GLU A 78 -9.15 -0.37 3.59
C GLU A 78 -8.48 -1.61 4.22
N ARG A 79 -7.17 -1.58 4.51
CA ARG A 79 -6.47 -2.73 5.09
C ARG A 79 -6.85 -3.00 6.54
N THR A 80 -6.81 -4.28 6.92
CA THR A 80 -6.87 -4.67 8.33
C THR A 80 -5.53 -4.38 9.04
N PRO A 81 -5.51 -4.24 10.38
CA PRO A 81 -4.27 -4.09 11.15
C PRO A 81 -3.26 -5.22 10.88
N ARG A 82 -3.72 -6.44 10.61
CA ARG A 82 -2.88 -7.61 10.30
C ARG A 82 -2.14 -7.48 8.98
N GLU A 83 -2.76 -6.84 7.99
CA GLU A 83 -2.20 -6.61 6.64
C GLU A 83 -1.31 -5.37 6.57
N ARG A 84 -1.39 -4.48 7.58
CA ARG A 84 -0.46 -3.34 7.73
C ARG A 84 0.89 -3.75 8.32
N SER A 85 0.94 -4.80 9.13
CA SER A 85 2.15 -5.24 9.84
C SER A 85 3.05 -6.19 9.05
N SER A 86 2.78 -6.48 7.77
CA SER A 86 3.65 -7.33 6.94
C SER A 86 4.95 -6.64 6.50
N ALA A 87 5.24 -5.44 6.99
CA ALA A 87 6.61 -4.91 7.03
C ALA A 87 7.46 -5.79 7.98
N GLY A 88 7.97 -6.89 7.45
CA GLY A 88 9.10 -7.67 7.99
C GLY A 88 8.96 -8.13 9.44
N THR A 89 8.22 -9.22 9.68
CA THR A 89 8.54 -10.10 10.82
C THR A 89 9.39 -11.24 10.29
N ASN A 90 10.71 -11.10 10.37
CA ASN A 90 11.62 -12.24 10.34
C ASN A 90 11.22 -13.19 11.47
N LEU A 91 10.55 -14.31 11.15
CA LEU A 91 10.23 -15.37 12.10
C LEU A 91 11.48 -16.23 12.34
N LEU A 92 12.48 -15.65 12.99
CA LEU A 92 13.56 -16.38 13.65
C LEU A 92 13.91 -15.63 14.94
N SER A 93 13.07 -15.81 15.97
CA SER A 93 13.50 -15.75 17.37
C SER A 93 12.40 -16.26 18.30
N GLY A 94 12.68 -17.41 18.93
CA GLY A 94 12.26 -17.69 20.30
C GLY A 94 10.91 -18.38 20.48
N LEU A 95 10.92 -19.70 20.64
CA LEU A 95 10.00 -20.35 21.56
C LEU A 95 10.15 -19.70 22.94
N ALA A 96 9.11 -19.04 23.43
CA ALA A 96 8.93 -18.78 24.85
C ALA A 96 7.62 -19.43 25.30
N THR A 97 7.80 -20.40 26.19
CA THR A 97 6.82 -21.33 26.73
C THR A 97 5.64 -20.63 27.39
N ILE A 98 4.48 -21.24 27.21
CA ILE A 98 3.20 -21.04 27.90
C ILE A 98 3.42 -20.88 29.42
N GLY A 99 2.96 -19.76 30.00
CA GLY A 99 2.74 -19.60 31.44
C GLY A 99 1.25 -19.40 31.71
N PRO A 100 0.62 -20.11 32.67
CA PRO A 100 -0.82 -20.03 32.89
C PRO A 100 -1.23 -18.71 33.55
N ALA A 101 -2.45 -18.28 33.22
CA ALA A 101 -3.12 -17.10 33.79
C ALA A 101 -3.28 -17.21 35.33
N PRO A 102 -3.13 -16.11 36.09
CA PRO A 102 -3.52 -16.13 37.49
C PRO A 102 -5.05 -16.17 37.62
N LEU A 103 -5.52 -17.28 38.17
CA LEU A 103 -6.87 -17.45 38.72
C LEU A 103 -7.10 -16.42 39.84
N GLY A 104 -8.25 -15.76 39.79
CA GLY A 104 -8.69 -14.83 40.82
C GLY A 104 -8.81 -15.51 42.19
N VAL A 105 -8.56 -14.72 43.23
CA VAL A 105 -8.89 -15.05 44.62
C VAL A 105 -10.01 -14.10 45.05
N PRO A 106 -11.16 -14.61 45.52
CA PRO A 106 -12.09 -13.83 46.31
C PRO A 106 -11.80 -14.08 47.80
N GLU A 107 -11.69 -13.03 48.62
CA GLU A 107 -11.98 -13.15 50.05
C GLU A 107 -12.14 -11.76 50.67
N GLY A 108 -13.31 -11.53 51.28
CA GLY A 108 -13.49 -10.48 52.27
C GLY A 108 -13.46 -11.09 53.67
N SER A 109 -13.01 -10.32 54.67
CA SER A 109 -13.65 -10.16 55.99
C SER A 109 -12.83 -9.20 56.86
N ASP A 110 -13.55 -8.37 57.62
CA ASP A 110 -13.16 -7.74 58.90
C ASP A 110 -11.87 -6.89 59.01
N ARG A 111 -12.06 -5.57 59.11
CA ARG A 111 -12.08 -4.87 60.41
C ARG A 111 -12.53 -3.41 60.28
#